data_AF-A0A1C6NXY8-F1
#
_entry.id   AF-A0A1C6NXY8-F1
#
_cell.length_a   1.000
_cell.length_b   1.000
_cell.length_c   1.000
_cell.angle_alpha   90.00
_cell.angle_beta   90.00
_cell.angle_gamma   90.00
#
_symmetry.space_group_name_H-M   'P 1'
#
loop_
_entity.id
_entity.type
_entity.pdbx_description
1 polymer ?
#
loop_
_entity_poly.entity_id
_entity_poly.type
_entity_poly.pdbx_seq_one_letter_code
_entity_poly.pdbx_strand_id
1 'polypeptide(L)'
;MKKRTGILLGMVLVAGAVAPVAASAAEPQATNFQLPFTCGDSWRLDTWGHNPALDMVREPDQHGTEGAPLLAAEAGTVNMSFWHDNAGNVVQINHGGGYHTTYIHMESRAVNVGDTVAQGQQIGAVGRTGAGSNDHPHLHFELGVDANGDGEASWGKADSERVNASFNGTEYAGSSQTWRDVVSNNC
;
A
#
# COMPACT_ATOMS: atom_id res chain seq x y z
N MET A 1 45.80 -62.03 37.71
CA MET A 1 46.05 -60.71 37.08
C MET A 1 45.50 -60.79 35.66
N LYS A 2 44.63 -59.95 35.09
CA LYS A 2 44.12 -58.60 35.39
C LYS A 2 42.79 -58.48 34.59
N LYS A 3 41.70 -58.03 35.21
CA LYS A 3 40.41 -57.75 34.55
C LYS A 3 40.57 -56.51 33.65
N ARG A 4 39.94 -56.48 32.47
CA ARG A 4 39.75 -55.24 31.69
C ARG A 4 38.28 -55.06 31.35
N THR A 5 37.67 -54.17 32.12
CA THR A 5 36.35 -53.57 31.92
C THR A 5 36.38 -52.66 30.70
N GLY A 6 35.50 -52.87 29.73
CA GLY A 6 35.22 -51.92 28.66
C GLY A 6 33.91 -51.18 28.97
N ILE A 7 33.97 -49.86 29.10
CA ILE A 7 32.82 -48.97 29.31
C ILE A 7 32.30 -48.58 27.92
N LEU A 8 31.05 -48.92 27.60
CA LEU A 8 30.33 -48.34 26.47
C LEU A 8 29.77 -46.97 26.90
N LEU A 9 30.15 -45.91 26.18
CA LEU A 9 29.55 -44.58 26.31
C LEU A 9 28.43 -44.48 25.27
N GLY A 10 27.18 -44.51 25.72
CA GLY A 10 26.01 -44.26 24.87
C GLY A 10 25.84 -42.76 24.61
N MET A 11 25.81 -42.36 23.34
CA MET A 11 25.34 -41.04 22.94
C MET A 11 23.81 -41.09 22.84
N VAL A 12 23.13 -40.32 23.69
CA VAL A 12 21.69 -40.06 23.59
C VAL A 12 21.48 -38.93 22.58
N LEU A 13 20.86 -39.25 21.44
CA LEU A 13 20.34 -38.27 20.50
C LEU A 13 18.97 -37.79 21.01
N VAL A 14 18.89 -36.54 21.47
CA VAL A 14 17.61 -35.89 21.74
C VAL A 14 17.13 -35.25 20.44
N ALA A 15 16.20 -35.90 19.75
CA ALA A 15 15.50 -35.31 18.61
C ALA A 15 14.42 -34.35 19.14
N GLY A 16 14.70 -33.04 19.09
CA GLY A 16 13.70 -32.00 19.34
C GLY A 16 12.78 -31.87 18.14
N ALA A 17 11.52 -32.30 18.26
CA ALA A 17 10.50 -32.05 17.26
C ALA A 17 10.09 -30.57 17.32
N VAL A 18 10.41 -29.81 16.27
CA VAL A 18 9.82 -28.49 16.04
C VAL A 18 8.44 -28.68 15.41
N ALA A 19 7.39 -28.36 16.16
CA ALA A 19 6.03 -28.31 15.60
C ALA A 19 5.91 -27.09 14.67
N PRO A 20 5.22 -27.20 13.53
CA PRO A 20 4.93 -26.05 12.70
C PRO A 20 3.94 -25.15 13.43
N VAL A 21 4.31 -23.87 13.61
CA VAL A 21 3.34 -22.84 13.99
C VAL A 21 2.45 -22.60 12.78
N ALA A 22 1.20 -23.06 12.85
CA ALA A 22 0.21 -22.73 11.86
C ALA A 22 -0.02 -21.20 11.91
N ALA A 23 0.23 -20.52 10.79
CA ALA A 23 -0.19 -19.13 10.62
C ALA A 23 -1.72 -19.09 10.66
N SER A 24 -2.28 -18.49 11.70
CA SER A 24 -3.70 -18.17 11.73
C SER A 24 -3.99 -17.20 10.60
N ALA A 25 -4.99 -17.49 9.77
CA ALA A 25 -5.56 -16.49 8.88
C ALA A 25 -6.04 -15.33 9.74
N ALA A 26 -5.43 -14.16 9.54
CA ALA A 26 -5.84 -12.94 10.23
C ALA A 26 -7.26 -12.59 9.76
N GLU A 27 -8.14 -12.25 10.71
CA GLU A 27 -9.40 -11.59 10.37
C GLU A 27 -9.09 -10.31 9.60
N PRO A 28 -9.95 -9.87 8.64
CA PRO A 28 -9.74 -8.60 7.95
C PRO A 28 -9.72 -7.50 9.01
N GLN A 29 -8.52 -6.99 9.31
CA GLN A 29 -8.36 -5.88 10.23
C GLN A 29 -9.18 -4.72 9.67
N ALA A 30 -9.97 -4.07 10.52
CA ALA A 30 -10.59 -2.80 10.15
C ALA A 30 -9.46 -1.85 9.76
N THR A 31 -9.22 -1.67 8.47
CA THR A 31 -8.07 -0.97 7.93
C THR A 31 -8.20 0.50 8.28
N ASN A 32 -7.26 1.03 9.08
CA ASN A 32 -7.22 2.43 9.47
C ASN A 32 -6.38 3.22 8.48
N PHE A 33 -6.74 3.14 7.19
CA PHE A 33 -6.03 3.84 6.14
C PHE A 33 -5.87 5.32 6.48
N GLN A 34 -4.66 5.82 6.28
CA GLN A 34 -4.33 7.23 6.39
C GLN A 34 -4.11 7.82 5.00
N LEU A 35 -4.34 9.13 4.90
CA LEU A 35 -4.01 9.87 3.69
C LEU A 35 -2.51 9.66 3.36
N PRO A 36 -2.11 9.39 2.12
CA PRO A 36 -0.77 8.90 1.80
C PRO A 36 0.32 10.00 1.76
N PHE A 37 0.25 10.99 2.63
CA PHE A 37 1.15 12.14 2.66
C PHE A 37 1.67 12.41 4.06
N THR A 38 2.74 13.19 4.15
CA THR A 38 3.32 13.61 5.44
C THR A 38 2.28 14.18 6.40
N CYS A 39 2.29 13.67 7.63
CA CYS A 39 1.53 14.17 8.77
C CYS A 39 1.51 15.72 8.83
N GLY A 40 0.32 16.31 8.89
CA GLY A 40 0.09 17.75 8.97
C GLY A 40 0.02 18.48 7.62
N ASP A 41 0.37 17.85 6.50
CA ASP A 41 0.14 18.43 5.18
C ASP A 41 -1.36 18.45 4.83
N SER A 42 -1.77 19.49 4.11
CA SER A 42 -3.14 19.71 3.68
C SER A 42 -3.29 19.47 2.18
N TRP A 43 -4.31 18.73 1.78
CA TRP A 43 -4.52 18.27 0.42
C TRP A 43 -5.96 18.46 -0.05
N ARG A 44 -6.10 18.66 -1.36
CA ARG A 44 -7.36 18.59 -2.07
C ARG A 44 -7.50 17.20 -2.67
N LEU A 45 -8.69 16.61 -2.52
CA LEU A 45 -9.07 15.31 -3.06
C LEU A 45 -10.20 15.53 -4.07
N ASP A 46 -10.09 14.95 -5.26
CA ASP A 46 -11.05 15.11 -6.36
C ASP A 46 -11.45 13.74 -6.95
N THR A 47 -12.70 13.56 -7.37
CA THR A 47 -13.16 12.34 -8.10
C THR A 47 -13.53 12.61 -9.57
N TRP A 48 -13.05 13.71 -10.15
CA TRP A 48 -13.46 14.18 -11.48
C TRP A 48 -13.14 13.16 -12.59
N GLY A 49 -14.17 12.47 -13.10
CA GLY A 49 -14.02 11.49 -14.18
C GLY A 49 -13.35 10.18 -13.77
N HIS A 50 -12.93 10.06 -12.51
CA HIS A 50 -12.15 8.91 -12.01
C HIS A 50 -12.78 8.22 -10.81
N ASN A 51 -14.00 8.55 -10.38
CA ASN A 51 -14.69 7.86 -9.28
C ASN A 51 -14.65 6.31 -9.42
N PRO A 52 -14.32 5.54 -8.36
CA PRO A 52 -14.09 5.96 -6.96
C PRO A 52 -12.64 6.37 -6.59
N ALA A 53 -11.77 6.62 -7.56
CA ALA A 53 -10.38 7.02 -7.35
C ALA A 53 -10.33 8.50 -7.02
N LEU A 54 -9.22 8.88 -6.41
CA LEU A 54 -8.98 10.22 -5.96
C LEU A 54 -7.75 10.78 -6.67
N ASP A 55 -7.92 11.92 -7.32
CA ASP A 55 -6.81 12.77 -7.71
C ASP A 55 -6.52 13.73 -6.56
N MET A 56 -5.26 13.77 -6.14
CA MET A 56 -4.85 14.51 -4.95
C MET A 56 -3.74 15.49 -5.27
N VAL A 57 -3.94 16.74 -4.87
CA VAL A 57 -2.97 17.84 -5.01
C VAL A 57 -2.83 18.61 -3.71
N ARG A 58 -1.68 19.24 -3.48
CA ARG A 58 -1.42 19.96 -2.24
C ARG A 58 -2.24 21.26 -2.17
N GLU A 59 -2.72 21.64 -1.01
CA GLU A 59 -3.38 22.95 -0.80
C GLU A 59 -2.35 24.01 -0.33
N PRO A 60 -2.65 25.32 -0.48
CA PRO A 60 -3.88 25.91 -1.06
C PRO A 60 -3.83 26.15 -2.59
N ASP A 61 -2.65 26.05 -3.19
CA ASP A 61 -2.39 26.49 -4.56
C ASP A 61 -1.65 25.43 -5.39
N GLN A 62 -1.58 24.18 -4.89
CA GLN A 62 -0.91 23.04 -5.54
C GLN A 62 0.61 23.16 -5.58
N HIS A 63 1.18 24.23 -5.01
CA HIS A 63 2.61 24.37 -4.89
C HIS A 63 3.19 23.29 -3.95
N GLY A 64 4.27 22.66 -4.42
CA GLY A 64 4.89 21.53 -3.72
C GLY A 64 4.15 20.20 -3.87
N THR A 65 3.20 20.08 -4.82
CA THR A 65 2.60 18.78 -5.17
C THR A 65 3.63 17.86 -5.81
N GLU A 66 4.32 18.31 -6.87
CA GLU A 66 5.40 17.53 -7.49
C GLU A 66 6.56 17.32 -6.50
N GLY A 67 7.05 16.08 -6.40
CA GLY A 67 8.13 15.71 -5.50
C GLY A 67 7.71 15.55 -4.02
N ALA A 68 6.45 15.80 -3.66
CA ALA A 68 5.98 15.56 -2.30
C ALA A 68 6.18 14.09 -1.90
N PRO A 69 6.62 13.79 -0.66
CA PRO A 69 6.72 12.41 -0.19
C PRO A 69 5.39 11.66 -0.29
N LEU A 70 5.42 10.47 -0.88
CA LEU A 70 4.30 9.52 -0.85
C LEU A 70 4.55 8.46 0.21
N LEU A 71 3.58 8.28 1.10
CA LEU A 71 3.64 7.34 2.21
C LEU A 71 2.66 6.18 2.00
N ALA A 72 3.02 5.00 2.51
CA ALA A 72 2.09 3.88 2.60
C ALA A 72 0.88 4.27 3.49
N ALA A 73 -0.32 4.07 2.97
CA ALA A 73 -1.57 4.44 3.64
C ALA A 73 -1.88 3.50 4.82
N GLU A 74 -1.34 2.29 4.78
CA GLU A 74 -1.43 1.26 5.82
C GLU A 74 -0.23 0.31 5.66
N ALA A 75 0.09 -0.48 6.68
CA ALA A 75 1.12 -1.50 6.58
C ALA A 75 0.73 -2.59 5.56
N GLY A 76 1.71 -3.20 4.88
CA GLY A 76 1.42 -4.21 3.88
C GLY A 76 2.66 -4.74 3.16
N THR A 77 2.43 -5.49 2.09
CA THR A 77 3.47 -6.00 1.19
C THR A 77 3.27 -5.43 -0.20
N VAL A 78 4.33 -4.90 -0.79
CA VAL A 78 4.31 -4.37 -2.15
C VAL A 78 4.12 -5.54 -3.13
N ASN A 79 3.00 -5.60 -3.84
CA ASN A 79 2.73 -6.62 -4.85
C ASN A 79 2.97 -6.11 -6.27
N MET A 80 2.94 -4.78 -6.50
CA MET A 80 3.35 -4.17 -7.77
C MET A 80 4.29 -2.99 -7.56
N SER A 81 5.35 -2.91 -8.38
CA SER A 81 6.21 -1.72 -8.51
C SER A 81 6.81 -1.70 -9.91
N PHE A 82 6.22 -0.93 -10.82
CA PHE A 82 6.61 -0.96 -12.24
C PHE A 82 6.32 0.36 -12.97
N TRP A 83 6.68 0.42 -14.25
CA TRP A 83 6.36 1.52 -15.15
C TRP A 83 5.25 1.12 -16.12
N HIS A 84 4.31 2.02 -16.37
CA HIS A 84 3.23 1.89 -17.34
C HIS A 84 3.11 3.14 -18.20
N ASP A 85 2.90 3.01 -19.51
CA ASP A 85 2.95 4.17 -20.41
C ASP A 85 1.92 5.26 -20.11
N ASN A 86 0.70 4.88 -19.71
CA ASN A 86 -0.33 5.87 -19.32
C ASN A 86 -0.29 6.24 -17.84
N ALA A 87 0.10 5.32 -16.96
CA ALA A 87 -0.01 5.48 -15.51
C ALA A 87 1.32 5.93 -14.87
N GLY A 88 2.40 5.93 -15.65
CA GLY A 88 3.73 6.31 -15.19
C GLY A 88 4.32 5.27 -14.25
N ASN A 89 5.01 5.74 -13.22
CA ASN A 89 5.43 4.88 -12.14
C ASN A 89 4.23 4.52 -11.25
N VAL A 90 4.06 3.22 -11.00
CA VAL A 90 2.97 2.67 -10.20
C VAL A 90 3.53 1.81 -9.07
N VAL A 91 2.95 1.95 -7.88
CA VAL A 91 3.13 1.02 -6.76
C VAL A 91 1.74 0.52 -6.32
N GLN A 92 1.61 -0.78 -6.05
CA GLN A 92 0.46 -1.35 -5.35
C GLN A 92 0.95 -2.08 -4.10
N ILE A 93 0.20 -1.91 -3.01
CA ILE A 93 0.45 -2.56 -1.72
C ILE A 93 -0.76 -3.42 -1.36
N ASN A 94 -0.52 -4.69 -1.08
CA ASN A 94 -1.48 -5.60 -0.47
C ASN A 94 -1.41 -5.48 1.06
N HIS A 95 -2.53 -5.13 1.69
CA HIS A 95 -2.64 -4.90 3.14
C HIS A 95 -3.19 -6.10 3.91
N GLY A 96 -3.46 -7.22 3.22
CA GLY A 96 -4.22 -8.33 3.76
C GLY A 96 -5.72 -8.06 3.79
N GLY A 97 -6.51 -9.10 4.10
CA GLY A 97 -7.97 -8.99 4.13
C GLY A 97 -8.63 -8.63 2.80
N GLY A 98 -7.91 -8.79 1.67
CA GLY A 98 -8.33 -8.41 0.33
C GLY A 98 -8.05 -6.96 -0.05
N TYR A 99 -7.60 -6.10 0.88
CA TYR A 99 -7.43 -4.68 0.62
C TYR A 99 -6.10 -4.35 -0.07
N HIS A 100 -6.18 -3.48 -1.06
CA HIS A 100 -5.02 -3.00 -1.81
C HIS A 100 -5.07 -1.50 -2.03
N THR A 101 -3.94 -0.82 -1.92
CA THR A 101 -3.82 0.59 -2.33
C THR A 101 -2.90 0.72 -3.53
N THR A 102 -3.29 1.55 -4.50
CA THR A 102 -2.52 1.79 -5.73
C THR A 102 -2.18 3.28 -5.84
N TYR A 103 -0.90 3.55 -6.12
CA TYR A 103 -0.30 4.87 -6.22
C TYR A 103 0.17 5.07 -7.65
N ILE A 104 -0.38 6.08 -8.33
CA ILE A 104 -0.22 6.26 -9.78
C ILE A 104 0.33 7.67 -10.08
N HIS A 105 0.96 7.83 -11.25
CA HIS A 105 1.64 9.04 -11.71
C HIS A 105 2.87 9.45 -10.90
N MET A 106 3.44 8.53 -10.11
CA MET A 106 4.55 8.82 -9.20
C MET A 106 5.79 9.35 -9.95
N GLU A 107 6.55 10.25 -9.33
CA GLU A 107 7.84 10.68 -9.89
C GLU A 107 8.88 9.56 -9.74
N SER A 108 8.90 8.93 -8.57
CA SER A 108 9.85 7.86 -8.23
C SER A 108 9.20 6.80 -7.36
N ARG A 109 9.77 5.59 -7.39
CA ARG A 109 9.40 4.44 -6.55
C ARG A 109 10.58 4.10 -5.67
N ALA A 110 10.36 4.09 -4.37
CA ALA A 110 11.40 3.79 -3.37
C ALA A 110 11.32 2.35 -2.85
N VAL A 111 10.39 1.55 -3.36
CA VAL A 111 10.11 0.17 -2.93
C VAL A 111 9.96 -0.76 -4.13
N ASN A 112 10.25 -2.04 -3.90
CA ASN A 112 10.18 -3.12 -4.88
C ASN A 112 9.14 -4.17 -4.49
N VAL A 113 8.72 -4.97 -5.46
CA VAL A 113 7.82 -6.11 -5.22
C VAL A 113 8.44 -7.05 -4.18
N GLY A 114 7.64 -7.43 -3.18
CA GLY A 114 8.04 -8.27 -2.05
C GLY A 114 8.49 -7.50 -0.81
N ASP A 115 8.72 -6.19 -0.90
CA ASP A 115 9.06 -5.38 0.27
C ASP A 115 7.84 -5.26 1.20
N THR A 116 8.06 -5.46 2.50
CA THR A 116 7.08 -5.11 3.54
C THR A 116 7.24 -3.65 3.93
N VAL A 117 6.13 -2.93 4.05
CA VAL A 117 6.12 -1.52 4.44
C VAL A 117 5.25 -1.31 5.68
N ALA A 118 5.65 -0.38 6.54
CA ALA A 118 4.81 0.11 7.62
C ALA A 118 3.87 1.22 7.13
N GLN A 119 2.72 1.44 7.79
CA GLN A 119 1.95 2.67 7.63
C GLN A 119 2.88 3.88 7.87
N GLY A 120 2.76 4.91 7.03
CA GLY A 120 3.59 6.11 7.12
C GLY A 120 5.00 5.96 6.55
N GLN A 121 5.41 4.75 6.13
CA GLN A 121 6.69 4.57 5.46
C GLN A 121 6.66 5.24 4.07
N GLN A 122 7.70 6.02 3.76
CA GLN A 122 7.83 6.59 2.43
C GLN A 122 8.07 5.51 1.37
N ILE A 123 7.26 5.54 0.31
CA ILE A 123 7.28 4.58 -0.81
C ILE A 123 7.65 5.24 -2.15
N GLY A 124 7.76 6.56 -2.18
CA GLY A 124 8.16 7.32 -3.37
C GLY A 124 7.90 8.81 -3.24
N ALA A 125 7.64 9.44 -4.38
CA ALA A 125 7.25 10.85 -4.46
C ALA A 125 6.15 11.06 -5.51
N VAL A 126 5.29 12.04 -5.25
CA VAL A 126 4.24 12.49 -6.18
C VAL A 126 4.89 13.00 -7.45
N GLY A 127 4.29 12.69 -8.59
CA GLY A 127 4.79 13.16 -9.87
C GLY A 127 3.67 13.49 -10.84
N ARG A 128 4.04 13.42 -12.11
CA ARG A 128 3.18 13.60 -13.29
C ARG A 128 3.60 12.63 -14.39
N THR A 129 4.10 11.46 -14.02
CA THR A 129 4.61 10.50 -15.01
C THR A 129 3.47 9.75 -15.69
N GLY A 130 3.72 9.27 -16.92
CA GLY A 130 2.72 8.61 -17.74
C GLY A 130 1.81 9.59 -18.49
N ALA A 131 1.34 9.19 -19.67
CA ALA A 131 0.54 10.08 -20.52
C ALA A 131 -0.79 10.50 -19.90
N GLY A 132 -1.37 9.68 -19.01
CA GLY A 132 -2.63 9.95 -18.33
C GLY A 132 -2.56 11.11 -17.33
N SER A 133 -1.36 11.48 -16.86
CA SER A 133 -1.20 12.60 -15.93
C SER A 133 -1.49 13.96 -16.57
N ASN A 134 -1.47 14.03 -17.91
CA ASN A 134 -1.57 15.25 -18.69
C ASN A 134 -0.54 16.33 -18.29
N ASP A 135 0.67 15.92 -17.90
CA ASP A 135 1.76 16.80 -17.44
C ASP A 135 1.38 17.66 -16.21
N HIS A 136 0.36 17.25 -15.46
CA HIS A 136 -0.09 17.91 -14.25
C HIS A 136 0.32 17.09 -13.01
N PRO A 137 1.08 17.65 -12.05
CA PRO A 137 1.43 16.93 -10.84
C PRO A 137 0.23 16.64 -9.94
N HIS A 138 -0.01 15.36 -9.67
CA HIS A 138 -1.01 14.87 -8.72
C HIS A 138 -0.72 13.40 -8.37
N LEU A 139 -1.26 12.93 -7.25
CA LEU A 139 -1.39 11.50 -7.00
C LEU A 139 -2.77 11.05 -7.49
N HIS A 140 -2.82 10.11 -8.43
CA HIS A 140 -4.02 9.30 -8.65
C HIS A 140 -3.95 8.10 -7.69
N PHE A 141 -4.90 8.03 -6.77
CA PHE A 141 -4.95 7.03 -5.71
C PHE A 141 -6.18 6.14 -5.85
N GLU A 142 -5.98 4.84 -5.65
CA GLU A 142 -7.06 3.87 -5.66
C GLU A 142 -7.02 2.98 -4.42
N LEU A 143 -8.20 2.73 -3.84
CA LEU A 143 -8.42 1.63 -2.91
C LEU A 143 -9.15 0.53 -3.66
N GLY A 144 -8.66 -0.71 -3.58
CA GLY A 144 -9.26 -1.89 -4.17
C GLY A 144 -9.51 -2.98 -3.14
N VAL A 145 -10.49 -3.84 -3.41
CA VAL A 145 -10.80 -5.04 -2.62
C VAL A 145 -10.88 -6.25 -3.54
N ASP A 146 -10.01 -7.23 -3.34
CA ASP A 146 -10.07 -8.54 -4.00
C ASP A 146 -11.42 -9.20 -3.69
N ALA A 147 -12.37 -9.02 -4.60
CA ALA A 147 -13.76 -9.45 -4.42
C ALA A 147 -13.99 -10.84 -5.02
N ASN A 148 -13.11 -11.26 -5.92
CA ASN A 148 -13.20 -12.52 -6.65
C ASN A 148 -12.37 -13.64 -5.99
N GLY A 149 -11.49 -13.30 -5.04
CA GLY A 149 -10.64 -14.20 -4.27
C GLY A 149 -9.42 -14.73 -5.02
N ASP A 150 -8.95 -14.02 -6.05
CA ASP A 150 -7.79 -14.41 -6.86
C ASP A 150 -6.44 -13.97 -6.26
N GLY A 151 -6.48 -13.21 -5.16
CA GLY A 151 -5.32 -12.75 -4.41
C GLY A 151 -4.80 -11.38 -4.84
N GLU A 152 -5.41 -10.76 -5.84
CA GLU A 152 -5.04 -9.44 -6.37
C GLU A 152 -6.25 -8.51 -6.38
N ALA A 153 -6.00 -7.19 -6.34
CA ALA A 153 -7.04 -6.22 -6.68
C ALA A 153 -6.69 -5.54 -7.99
N SER A 154 -7.60 -5.68 -8.95
CA SER A 154 -7.54 -4.90 -10.18
C SER A 154 -7.57 -3.40 -9.89
N TRP A 155 -6.79 -2.65 -10.67
CA TRP A 155 -6.63 -1.20 -10.58
C TRP A 155 -6.86 -0.58 -11.96
N GLY A 156 -7.08 0.73 -12.02
CA GLY A 156 -7.29 1.45 -13.27
C GLY A 156 -8.77 1.67 -13.62
N LYS A 157 -9.37 0.93 -14.56
CA LYS A 157 -10.70 1.30 -15.13
C LYS A 157 -11.88 1.06 -14.17
N ALA A 158 -13.04 1.66 -14.45
CA ALA A 158 -14.23 1.64 -13.58
C ALA A 158 -14.87 0.24 -13.35
N ASP A 159 -14.47 -0.77 -14.12
CA ASP A 159 -14.85 -2.18 -13.98
C ASP A 159 -13.86 -2.99 -13.13
N SER A 160 -12.83 -2.35 -12.59
CA SER A 160 -11.92 -2.96 -11.61
C SER A 160 -12.54 -2.99 -10.21
N GLU A 161 -11.86 -3.68 -9.31
CA GLU A 161 -12.22 -3.95 -7.90
C GLU A 161 -12.08 -2.74 -6.98
N ARG A 162 -12.11 -1.55 -7.56
CA ARG A 162 -11.95 -0.28 -6.86
C ARG A 162 -13.19 0.03 -6.02
N VAL A 163 -12.95 0.53 -4.82
CA VAL A 163 -13.96 1.00 -3.88
C VAL A 163 -13.66 2.43 -3.44
N ASN A 164 -14.62 3.09 -2.79
CA ASN A 164 -14.37 4.43 -2.23
C ASN A 164 -13.27 4.34 -1.18
N ALA A 165 -12.32 5.28 -1.23
CA ALA A 165 -11.32 5.38 -0.19
C ALA A 165 -11.95 5.95 1.09
N SER A 166 -11.55 5.42 2.23
CA SER A 166 -11.86 5.97 3.55
C SER A 166 -10.56 6.23 4.28
N PHE A 167 -10.37 7.45 4.77
CA PHE A 167 -9.21 7.82 5.58
C PHE A 167 -9.66 8.28 6.96
N ASN A 168 -9.09 7.70 8.00
CA ASN A 168 -9.44 8.02 9.40
C ASN A 168 -10.97 8.00 9.65
N GLY A 169 -11.66 7.00 9.07
CA GLY A 169 -13.12 6.82 9.19
C GLY A 169 -13.98 7.75 8.33
N THR A 170 -13.39 8.65 7.54
CA THR A 170 -14.10 9.51 6.59
C THR A 170 -14.04 8.89 5.21
N GLU A 171 -15.19 8.49 4.67
CA GLU A 171 -15.30 8.01 3.29
C GLU A 171 -15.36 9.17 2.30
N TYR A 172 -14.61 9.07 1.21
CA TYR A 172 -14.58 10.02 0.10
C TYR A 172 -15.22 9.36 -1.12
N ALA A 173 -16.51 9.63 -1.32
CA ALA A 173 -17.35 8.94 -2.28
C ALA A 173 -18.11 9.90 -3.21
N GLY A 174 -18.55 9.37 -4.34
CA GLY A 174 -19.44 10.06 -5.28
C GLY A 174 -18.69 10.64 -6.47
N SER A 175 -19.42 10.83 -7.56
CA SER A 175 -18.87 11.38 -8.80
C SER A 175 -18.67 12.88 -8.73
N SER A 176 -17.56 13.34 -9.29
CA SER A 176 -17.24 14.76 -9.48
C SER A 176 -17.28 15.59 -8.19
N GLN A 177 -16.83 15.03 -7.09
CA GLN A 177 -16.71 15.68 -5.80
C GLN A 177 -15.31 16.28 -5.61
N THR A 178 -15.23 17.26 -4.71
CA THR A 178 -13.99 17.89 -4.29
C THR A 178 -14.04 18.11 -2.78
N TRP A 179 -12.99 17.71 -2.08
CA TRP A 179 -12.77 18.02 -0.67
C TRP A 179 -11.48 18.81 -0.55
N ARG A 180 -11.54 19.94 0.15
CA ARG A 180 -10.40 20.84 0.36
C ARG A 180 -9.93 20.74 1.79
N ASP A 181 -8.69 21.15 1.98
CA ASP A 181 -8.03 21.25 3.28
C ASP A 181 -8.06 19.93 4.08
N VAL A 182 -7.95 18.79 3.40
CA VAL A 182 -7.91 17.48 4.04
C VAL A 182 -6.50 17.26 4.60
N VAL A 183 -6.41 17.22 5.93
CA VAL A 183 -5.13 17.08 6.64
C VAL A 183 -4.74 15.62 6.75
N SER A 184 -3.50 15.29 6.37
CA SER A 184 -2.93 13.97 6.61
C SER A 184 -2.59 13.77 8.08
N ASN A 185 -2.93 12.59 8.62
CA ASN A 185 -2.49 12.14 9.94
C ASN A 185 -1.53 10.93 9.85
N ASN A 186 -0.89 10.75 8.69
CA ASN A 186 0.02 9.64 8.46
C ASN A 186 1.42 9.98 9.01
N CYS A 187 1.62 9.58 10.26
CA CYS A 187 2.85 9.74 11.04
C CYS A 187 3.27 8.31 11.48
#